data_AF-A0A519F6G8-F1
#
_entry.id   AF-A0A519F6G8-F1
#
_cell.length_a   1.000
_cell.length_b   1.000
_cell.length_c   1.000
_cell.angle_alpha   90.00
_cell.angle_beta   90.00
_cell.angle_gamma   90.00
#
_symmetry.space_group_name_H-M   'P 1'
#
loop_
_entity.id
_entity.type
_entity.pdbx_description
1 polymer ?
#
loop_
_entity_poly.entity_id
_entity_poly.type
_entity_poly.pdbx_seq_one_letter_code
_entity_poly.pdbx_strand_id
1 'polypeptide(L)'
;MSDQSLFLLTEAAERTGLTVEAIRQRIKRGSLQAVKGNDRVLRVRLTTADLESISNRPATGHNHPMTTGQSPTSTSHRPVDDQLFKALEAAAEARGEVNALRERLELADALADRLRADTDRSRAEREQARIAAATAEGEARALRDALAREARQLERSEGNFKVAETQRDAAQAAREAARAELAAWTSGGPIARAWRAFVNR
;
A
#
# COMPACT_ATOMS: atom_id res chain seq x y z
N MET A 1 -23.14 26.95 -31.02
CA MET A 1 -22.60 25.75 -30.34
C MET A 1 -21.72 26.26 -29.22
N SER A 2 -22.04 25.98 -27.96
CA SER A 2 -21.30 26.50 -26.82
C SER A 2 -20.06 25.64 -26.58
N ASP A 3 -18.87 26.20 -26.79
CA ASP A 3 -17.59 25.53 -26.51
C ASP A 3 -17.40 25.38 -24.99
N GLN A 4 -18.00 24.33 -24.44
CA GLN A 4 -17.83 23.95 -23.04
C GLN A 4 -16.56 23.10 -22.92
N SER A 5 -15.46 23.74 -22.51
CA SER A 5 -14.20 23.05 -22.27
C SER A 5 -14.04 22.73 -20.78
N LEU A 6 -13.67 21.49 -20.48
CA LEU A 6 -13.40 20.99 -19.14
C LEU A 6 -11.91 21.17 -18.83
N PHE A 7 -11.59 21.99 -17.83
CA PHE A 7 -10.20 22.28 -17.43
C PHE A 7 -9.89 21.72 -16.05
N LEU A 8 -8.63 21.38 -15.81
CA LEU A 8 -8.14 21.12 -14.46
C LEU A 8 -8.13 22.41 -13.63
N LEU A 9 -8.14 22.29 -12.30
CA LEU A 9 -8.12 23.46 -11.41
C LEU A 9 -6.91 24.39 -11.63
N THR A 10 -5.75 23.81 -11.95
CA THR A 10 -4.52 24.55 -12.25
C THR A 10 -4.60 25.25 -13.60
N GLU A 11 -5.08 24.56 -14.63
CA GLU A 11 -5.29 25.15 -15.96
C GLU A 11 -6.36 26.26 -15.94
N ALA A 12 -7.42 26.08 -15.15
CA ALA A 12 -8.45 27.08 -14.94
C ALA A 12 -7.88 28.32 -14.22
N ALA A 13 -6.97 28.14 -13.26
CA ALA A 13 -6.27 29.22 -12.56
C ALA A 13 -5.43 30.06 -13.52
N GLU A 14 -4.65 29.41 -14.37
CA GLU A 14 -3.83 30.07 -15.39
C GLU A 14 -4.68 30.86 -16.40
N ARG A 15 -5.79 30.28 -16.86
CA ARG A 15 -6.70 30.91 -17.83
C ARG A 15 -7.47 32.10 -17.27
N THR A 16 -7.77 32.10 -15.97
CA THR A 16 -8.59 33.13 -15.32
C THR A 16 -7.77 34.15 -14.53
N GLY A 17 -6.48 33.91 -14.33
CA GLY A 17 -5.62 34.73 -13.47
C GLY A 17 -5.97 34.64 -11.97
N LEU A 18 -6.78 33.66 -11.57
CA LEU A 18 -7.19 33.44 -10.18
C LEU A 18 -6.33 32.35 -9.52
N THR A 19 -6.19 32.42 -8.19
CA THR A 19 -5.57 31.32 -7.44
C THR A 19 -6.47 30.08 -7.45
N VAL A 20 -5.86 28.89 -7.35
CA VAL A 20 -6.58 27.61 -7.27
C VAL A 20 -7.61 27.61 -6.13
N GLU A 21 -7.30 28.27 -5.01
CA GLU A 21 -8.22 28.40 -3.88
C GLU A 21 -9.42 29.31 -4.17
N ALA A 22 -9.22 30.42 -4.89
CA ALA A 22 -10.31 31.29 -5.31
C ALA A 22 -11.28 30.55 -6.24
N ILE A 23 -10.78 29.67 -7.11
CA ILE A 23 -11.60 28.79 -7.96
C ILE A 23 -12.37 27.79 -7.11
N ARG A 24 -11.73 27.11 -6.15
CA ARG A 24 -12.41 26.20 -5.21
C ARG A 24 -13.51 26.91 -4.42
N GLN A 25 -13.26 28.14 -3.98
CA GLN A 25 -14.23 28.92 -3.23
C GLN A 25 -15.44 29.30 -4.09
N ARG A 26 -15.24 29.60 -5.37
CA ARG A 26 -16.32 29.88 -6.35
C ARG A 26 -17.15 28.64 -6.67
N ILE A 27 -16.51 27.48 -6.82
CA ILE A 27 -17.20 26.18 -6.95
C ILE A 27 -18.05 25.91 -5.71
N LYS A 28 -17.49 26.12 -4.51
CA LYS A 28 -18.21 25.97 -3.23
C LYS A 28 -19.41 26.91 -3.11
N ARG A 29 -19.33 28.12 -3.68
CA ARG A 29 -20.42 29.10 -3.75
C ARG A 29 -21.43 28.83 -4.87
N GLY A 30 -21.22 27.79 -5.68
CA GLY A 30 -22.10 27.43 -6.80
C GLY A 30 -21.99 28.33 -8.02
N SER A 31 -21.03 29.25 -8.06
CA SER A 31 -20.85 30.17 -9.19
C SER A 31 -20.09 29.55 -10.36
N LEU A 32 -19.43 28.40 -10.15
CA LEU A 32 -18.75 27.63 -11.19
C LEU A 32 -19.18 26.17 -11.08
N GLN A 33 -19.46 25.53 -12.21
CA GLN A 33 -19.79 24.11 -12.23
C GLN A 33 -18.52 23.26 -12.20
N ALA A 34 -18.44 22.36 -11.22
CA ALA A 34 -17.39 21.35 -11.15
C ALA A 34 -17.94 19.97 -11.51
N VAL A 35 -17.17 19.23 -12.31
CA VAL A 35 -17.40 17.83 -12.63
C VAL A 35 -16.25 17.03 -12.06
N LYS A 36 -16.56 16.10 -11.16
CA LYS A 36 -15.58 15.17 -10.61
C LYS A 36 -15.43 14.00 -11.58
N GLY A 37 -14.24 13.83 -12.15
CA GLY A 37 -13.94 12.73 -13.05
C GLY A 37 -13.83 11.39 -12.32
N ASN A 38 -13.87 10.29 -13.08
CA ASN A 38 -13.66 8.92 -12.58
C ASN A 38 -12.24 8.71 -12.00
N ASP A 39 -11.31 9.58 -12.35
CA ASP A 39 -9.93 9.70 -11.85
C ASP A 39 -9.84 10.37 -10.46
N ARG A 40 -10.99 10.71 -9.84
CA ARG A 40 -11.09 11.51 -8.60
C ARG A 40 -10.54 12.94 -8.73
N VAL A 41 -10.18 13.39 -9.93
CA VAL A 41 -9.68 14.74 -10.17
C VAL A 41 -10.86 15.67 -10.45
N LEU A 42 -10.81 16.87 -9.85
CA LEU A 42 -11.87 17.86 -9.96
C LEU A 42 -11.62 18.75 -11.18
N ARG A 43 -12.56 18.74 -12.13
CA ARG A 43 -12.48 19.53 -13.36
C ARG A 43 -13.56 20.61 -13.35
N VAL A 44 -13.24 21.79 -13.86
CA VAL A 44 -14.12 22.95 -13.87
C VAL A 44 -14.63 23.16 -15.29
N ARG A 45 -15.94 23.34 -15.43
CA ARG A 45 -16.54 23.80 -16.68
C ARG A 45 -16.40 25.31 -16.73
N LEU A 46 -15.63 25.81 -17.70
CA LEU A 46 -15.52 27.23 -17.98
C LEU A 46 -16.24 27.50 -19.30
N THR A 47 -17.24 28.37 -19.28
CA THR A 47 -17.83 28.91 -20.51
C THR A 47 -17.10 30.19 -20.92
N THR A 48 -17.21 30.58 -22.19
CA THR A 48 -16.65 31.86 -22.67
C THR A 48 -17.21 33.07 -21.90
N ALA A 49 -18.46 33.02 -21.48
CA ALA A 49 -19.08 34.04 -20.63
C ALA A 49 -18.44 34.12 -19.23
N ASP A 50 -18.05 32.98 -18.65
CA ASP A 50 -17.37 32.96 -17.35
C ASP A 50 -15.98 33.58 -17.42
N LEU A 51 -15.24 33.31 -18.50
CA LEU A 51 -13.92 33.89 -18.76
C LEU A 51 -14.00 35.43 -18.87
N GLU A 52 -14.98 35.95 -19.60
CA GLU A 52 -15.18 37.40 -19.75
C GLU A 52 -15.63 38.07 -18.44
N SER A 53 -16.50 37.41 -17.66
CA SER A 53 -16.98 37.95 -16.38
C SER A 53 -15.89 38.07 -15.31
N ILE A 54 -14.87 37.21 -15.40
CA ILE A 54 -13.76 37.16 -14.44
C ILE A 54 -12.64 38.10 -14.86
N SER A 55 -12.32 38.18 -16.16
CA SER A 55 -11.28 39.06 -16.69
C SER A 55 -11.61 40.54 -16.56
N ASN A 56 -12.90 40.92 -16.59
CA ASN A 56 -13.33 42.32 -16.56
C ASN A 56 -13.48 42.92 -15.15
N ARG A 57 -13.18 42.17 -14.09
CA ARG A 57 -13.27 42.69 -12.71
C ARG A 57 -11.87 42.98 -12.17
N PRO A 58 -11.40 44.24 -12.18
CA PRO A 58 -10.13 44.57 -11.55
C PRO A 58 -10.19 44.20 -10.07
N ALA A 59 -9.08 43.66 -9.56
CA ALA A 59 -8.87 43.27 -8.18
C ALA A 59 -8.89 44.49 -7.25
N THR A 60 -10.05 45.10 -7.03
CA THR A 60 -10.24 46.21 -6.10
C THR A 60 -10.67 45.64 -4.75
N GLY A 61 -9.69 45.46 -3.88
CA GLY A 61 -9.88 44.99 -2.51
C GLY A 61 -8.67 45.29 -1.64
N HIS A 62 -8.06 46.46 -1.80
CA HIS A 62 -7.18 47.06 -0.80
C HIS A 62 -7.91 48.28 -0.24
N ASN A 63 -8.48 48.12 0.94
CA ASN A 63 -9.05 49.22 1.71
C ASN A 63 -7.90 50.12 2.15
N HIS A 64 -7.66 51.23 1.44
CA HIS A 64 -6.93 52.35 2.00
C HIS A 64 -7.84 53.10 2.97
N PRO A 65 -7.46 53.29 4.25
CA PRO A 65 -8.16 54.25 5.08
C PRO A 65 -7.88 55.66 4.54
N MET A 66 -8.96 56.40 4.25
CA MET A 66 -8.91 57.82 3.94
C MET A 66 -8.38 58.58 5.16
N THR A 67 -7.19 59.15 5.06
CA THR A 67 -6.73 60.20 5.98
C THR A 67 -7.28 61.53 5.49
N THR A 68 -8.45 61.90 6.00
CA THR A 68 -9.00 63.27 5.91
C THR A 68 -8.07 64.24 6.62
N GLY A 69 -7.66 65.29 5.90
CA GLY A 69 -6.94 66.41 6.46
C GLY A 69 -7.78 67.12 7.53
N GLN A 70 -7.22 67.23 8.72
CA GLN A 70 -7.54 68.26 9.71
C GLN A 70 -6.23 68.69 10.37
N SER A 71 -5.79 69.90 10.06
CA SER A 71 -4.88 70.64 10.92
C SER A 71 -5.59 70.97 12.23
N PRO A 72 -4.96 70.74 13.40
CA PRO A 72 -5.26 71.52 14.58
C PRO A 72 -4.11 72.49 14.84
N THR A 73 -4.52 73.76 14.84
CA THR A 73 -3.91 74.88 15.54
C THR A 73 -3.20 74.52 16.84
N SER A 74 -1.99 75.05 16.94
CA SER A 74 -1.17 75.29 18.13
C SER A 74 -1.99 75.61 19.38
N THR A 75 -1.93 74.79 20.43
CA THR A 75 -2.06 75.21 21.83
C THR A 75 -1.56 74.10 22.77
N SER A 76 -0.64 74.46 23.67
CA SER A 76 -0.34 73.81 24.96
C SER A 76 0.59 72.58 25.01
N HIS A 77 1.49 72.66 25.97
CA HIS A 77 2.75 71.93 26.16
C HIS A 77 2.57 70.55 26.83
N ARG A 78 1.56 69.76 26.46
CA ARG A 78 1.22 68.47 27.11
C ARG A 78 0.92 67.22 26.22
N PRO A 79 1.22 67.13 24.90
CA PRO A 79 0.87 65.96 24.08
C PRO A 79 1.97 64.88 23.93
N VAL A 80 3.19 65.12 24.41
CA VAL A 80 4.33 64.20 24.22
C VAL A 80 4.21 62.96 25.11
N ASP A 81 3.69 63.13 26.33
CA ASP A 81 3.53 62.03 27.28
C ASP A 81 2.47 61.03 26.81
N ASP A 82 1.33 61.49 26.29
CA ASP A 82 0.26 60.61 25.76
C ASP A 82 0.72 59.81 24.52
N GLN A 83 1.58 60.39 23.68
CA GLN A 83 2.17 59.67 22.54
C GLN A 83 3.17 58.61 22.99
N LEU A 84 3.97 58.90 24.01
CA LEU A 84 4.89 57.93 24.64
C LEU A 84 4.13 56.77 25.27
N PHE A 85 3.05 57.03 26.00
CA PHE A 85 2.20 55.99 26.58
C PHE A 85 1.58 55.09 25.50
N LYS A 86 1.02 55.66 24.43
CA LYS A 86 0.49 54.89 23.30
C LYS A 86 1.55 54.06 22.58
N ALA A 87 2.76 54.61 22.41
CA ALA A 87 3.87 53.87 21.80
C ALA A 87 4.33 52.69 22.68
N LEU A 88 4.32 52.86 24.01
CA LEU A 88 4.61 51.81 24.98
C LEU A 88 3.54 50.71 24.98
N GLU A 89 2.26 51.08 24.90
CA GLU A 89 1.13 50.15 24.80
C GLU A 89 1.23 49.33 23.50
N ALA A 90 1.43 49.99 22.35
CA ALA A 90 1.63 49.31 21.06
C ALA A 90 2.87 48.39 21.07
N ALA A 91 3.95 48.78 21.75
CA ALA A 91 5.13 47.94 21.90
C ALA A 91 4.89 46.71 22.80
N ALA A 92 4.06 46.86 23.84
CA ALA A 92 3.64 45.76 24.69
C ALA A 92 2.73 44.77 23.94
N GLU A 93 1.78 45.28 23.17
CA GLU A 93 0.91 44.47 22.29
C GLU A 93 1.73 43.71 21.24
N ALA A 94 2.64 44.40 20.54
CA ALA A 94 3.52 43.77 19.54
C ALA A 94 4.39 42.67 20.16
N ARG A 95 4.88 42.84 21.40
CA ARG A 95 5.59 41.78 22.13
C ARG A 95 4.67 40.61 22.48
N GLY A 96 3.42 40.88 22.87
CA GLY A 96 2.41 39.85 23.11
C GLY A 96 2.12 39.02 21.85
N GLU A 97 1.98 39.68 20.69
CA GLU A 97 1.77 39.02 19.41
C GLU A 97 2.98 38.16 18.99
N VAL A 98 4.20 38.67 19.16
CA VAL A 98 5.43 37.90 18.88
C VAL A 98 5.52 36.67 19.75
N ASN A 99 5.18 36.76 21.04
CA ASN A 99 5.16 35.61 21.93
C ASN A 99 4.08 34.59 21.52
N ALA A 100 2.87 35.04 21.20
CA ALA A 100 1.81 34.16 20.72
C ALA A 100 2.17 33.47 19.40
N LEU A 101 2.87 34.16 18.49
CA LEU A 101 3.38 33.56 17.25
C LEU A 101 4.48 32.54 17.52
N ARG A 102 5.38 32.79 18.48
CA ARG A 102 6.41 31.82 18.89
C ARG A 102 5.78 30.56 19.47
N GLU A 103 4.83 30.69 20.39
CA GLU A 103 4.11 29.54 20.95
C GLU A 103 3.40 28.71 19.87
N ARG A 104 2.79 29.38 18.87
CA ARG A 104 2.16 28.69 17.73
C ARG A 104 3.18 27.96 16.86
N LEU A 105 4.36 28.54 16.63
CA LEU A 105 5.43 27.88 15.89
C LEU A 105 5.95 26.66 16.64
N GLU A 106 6.20 26.77 17.94
CA GLU A 106 6.64 25.64 18.78
C GLU A 106 5.62 24.48 18.77
N LEU A 107 4.32 24.81 18.84
CA LEU A 107 3.27 23.79 18.71
C LEU A 107 3.23 23.16 17.32
N ALA A 108 3.41 23.94 16.26
CA ALA A 108 3.46 23.44 14.90
C ALA A 108 4.67 22.51 14.67
N ASP A 109 5.83 22.89 15.20
CA ASP A 109 7.05 22.08 15.12
C ASP A 109 6.89 20.77 15.91
N ALA A 110 6.33 20.82 17.12
CA ALA A 110 6.05 19.63 17.91
C ALA A 110 5.06 18.68 17.21
N LEU A 111 4.07 19.22 16.50
CA LEU A 111 3.14 18.40 15.69
C LEU A 111 3.85 17.81 14.46
N ALA A 112 4.70 18.58 13.78
CA ALA A 112 5.46 18.09 12.65
C ALA A 112 6.39 16.94 13.05
N ASP A 113 7.06 17.04 14.20
CA ASP A 113 7.94 16.00 14.72
C ASP A 113 7.17 14.74 15.13
N ARG A 114 5.99 14.89 15.74
CA ARG A 114 5.11 13.75 16.02
C ARG A 114 4.68 13.03 14.74
N LEU A 115 4.27 13.78 13.72
CA LEU A 115 3.89 13.21 12.43
C LEU A 115 5.06 12.49 11.76
N ARG A 116 6.27 13.06 11.80
CA ARG A 116 7.48 12.39 11.30
C ARG A 116 7.73 11.07 12.04
N ALA A 117 7.70 11.10 13.37
CA ALA A 117 7.89 9.90 14.19
C ALA A 117 6.84 8.81 13.89
N ASP A 118 5.58 9.19 13.70
CA ASP A 118 4.51 8.24 13.34
C ASP A 118 4.68 7.68 11.92
N THR A 119 5.15 8.49 10.96
CA THR A 119 5.47 8.00 9.61
C THR A 119 6.65 7.03 9.61
N ASP A 120 7.68 7.29 10.40
CA ASP A 120 8.84 6.42 10.53
C ASP A 120 8.46 5.11 11.23
N ARG A 121 7.65 5.17 12.29
CA ARG A 121 7.09 3.97 12.94
C ARG A 121 6.27 3.15 11.96
N SER A 122 5.35 3.78 11.22
CA SER A 122 4.54 3.10 10.21
C SER A 122 5.38 2.47 9.10
N ARG A 123 6.49 3.11 8.72
CA ARG A 123 7.43 2.57 7.72
C ARG A 123 8.18 1.35 8.28
N ALA A 124 8.64 1.42 9.52
CA ALA A 124 9.31 0.31 10.19
C ALA A 124 8.39 -0.90 10.35
N GLU A 125 7.13 -0.69 10.77
CA GLU A 125 6.13 -1.76 10.90
C GLU A 125 5.84 -2.44 9.55
N ARG A 126 5.70 -1.66 8.47
CA ARG A 126 5.50 -2.22 7.12
C ARG A 126 6.71 -3.04 6.65
N GLU A 127 7.91 -2.58 6.96
CA GLU A 127 9.12 -3.31 6.60
C GLU A 127 9.24 -4.63 7.38
N GLN A 128 8.97 -4.59 8.69
CA GLN A 128 8.90 -5.80 9.51
C GLN A 128 7.85 -6.79 9.00
N ALA A 129 6.66 -6.31 8.63
CA ALA A 129 5.63 -7.15 8.05
C ALA A 129 6.04 -7.78 6.72
N ARG A 130 6.78 -7.05 5.87
CA ARG A 130 7.33 -7.57 4.61
C ARG A 130 8.38 -8.66 4.85
N ILE A 131 9.29 -8.44 5.80
CA ILE A 131 10.30 -9.43 6.18
C ILE A 131 9.61 -10.69 6.70
N ALA A 132 8.64 -10.55 7.60
CA ALA A 132 7.89 -11.68 8.16
C ALA A 132 7.11 -12.46 7.08
N ALA A 133 6.52 -11.75 6.11
CA ALA A 133 5.86 -12.39 4.97
C ALA A 133 6.85 -13.18 4.10
N ALA A 134 8.00 -12.58 3.78
CA ALA A 134 9.04 -13.24 2.99
C ALA A 134 9.60 -14.49 3.70
N THR A 135 9.79 -14.45 5.02
CA THR A 135 10.24 -15.61 5.79
C THR A 135 9.18 -16.72 5.80
N ALA A 136 7.90 -16.36 6.01
CA ALA A 136 6.81 -17.33 5.99
C ALA A 136 6.64 -17.99 4.61
N GLU A 137 6.78 -17.22 3.52
CA GLU A 137 6.76 -17.76 2.15
C GLU A 137 7.93 -18.71 1.89
N GLY A 138 9.12 -18.37 2.41
CA GLY A 138 10.31 -19.22 2.37
C GLY A 138 10.11 -20.56 3.08
N GLU A 139 9.59 -20.53 4.31
CA GLU A 139 9.27 -21.72 5.10
C GLU A 139 8.19 -22.57 4.43
N ALA A 140 7.12 -21.96 3.91
CA ALA A 140 6.06 -22.67 3.20
C ALA A 140 6.57 -23.33 1.92
N ARG A 141 7.55 -22.73 1.22
CA ARG A 141 8.22 -23.36 0.08
C ARG A 141 9.08 -24.55 0.53
N ALA A 142 9.86 -24.39 1.59
CA ALA A 142 10.70 -25.46 2.13
C ALA A 142 9.89 -26.68 2.58
N LEU A 143 8.74 -26.46 3.24
CA LEU A 143 7.81 -27.52 3.63
C LEU A 143 7.19 -28.25 2.43
N ARG A 144 6.78 -27.51 1.39
CA ARG A 144 6.29 -28.12 0.14
C ARG A 144 7.35 -28.99 -0.53
N ASP A 145 8.59 -28.51 -0.58
CA ASP A 145 9.70 -29.28 -1.15
C ASP A 145 10.02 -30.53 -0.32
N ALA A 146 9.90 -30.45 1.01
CA ALA A 146 10.05 -31.60 1.90
C ALA A 146 8.95 -32.65 1.67
N LEU A 147 7.68 -32.24 1.62
CA LEU A 147 6.56 -33.12 1.32
C LEU A 147 6.71 -33.78 -0.07
N ALA A 148 7.17 -33.02 -1.07
CA ALA A 148 7.43 -33.57 -2.41
C ALA A 148 8.60 -34.57 -2.44
N ARG A 149 9.57 -34.47 -1.52
CA ARG A 149 10.63 -35.49 -1.37
C ARG A 149 10.10 -36.74 -0.69
N GLU A 150 9.32 -36.60 0.38
CA GLU A 150 8.71 -37.74 1.08
C GLU A 150 7.74 -38.50 0.18
N ALA A 151 6.90 -37.81 -0.58
CA ALA A 151 5.99 -38.45 -1.54
C ALA A 151 6.75 -39.32 -2.57
N ARG A 152 7.87 -38.81 -3.09
CA ARG A 152 8.75 -39.57 -4.00
C ARG A 152 9.45 -40.75 -3.31
N GLN A 153 9.80 -40.63 -2.03
CA GLN A 153 10.37 -41.74 -1.27
C GLN A 153 9.33 -42.84 -1.03
N LEU A 154 8.09 -42.46 -0.70
CA LEU A 154 6.98 -43.40 -0.54
C LEU A 154 6.70 -44.15 -1.85
N GLU A 155 6.57 -43.44 -2.98
CA GLU A 155 6.38 -44.05 -4.30
C GLU A 155 7.49 -45.05 -4.64
N ARG A 156 8.77 -44.72 -4.35
CA ARG A 156 9.88 -45.65 -4.54
C ARG A 156 9.78 -46.87 -3.63
N SER A 157 9.38 -46.68 -2.37
CA SER A 157 9.24 -47.78 -1.42
C SER A 157 8.11 -48.73 -1.81
N GLU A 158 6.98 -48.20 -2.30
CA GLU A 158 5.88 -48.99 -2.86
C GLU A 158 6.30 -49.75 -4.12
N GLY A 159 7.06 -49.11 -5.02
CA GLY A 159 7.64 -49.76 -6.18
C GLY A 159 8.55 -50.92 -5.80
N ASN A 160 9.45 -50.70 -4.83
CA ASN A 160 10.34 -51.75 -4.31
C ASN A 160 9.56 -52.90 -3.66
N PHE A 161 8.49 -52.59 -2.93
CA PHE A 161 7.63 -53.61 -2.32
C PHE A 161 6.96 -54.49 -3.38
N LYS A 162 6.40 -53.90 -4.44
CA LYS A 162 5.81 -54.66 -5.57
C LYS A 162 6.85 -55.53 -6.28
N VAL A 163 8.06 -55.02 -6.49
CA VAL A 163 9.16 -55.82 -7.05
C VAL A 163 9.51 -56.99 -6.12
N ALA A 164 9.60 -56.78 -4.81
CA ALA A 164 9.86 -57.85 -3.86
C ALA A 164 8.73 -58.90 -3.82
N GLU A 165 7.47 -58.47 -3.92
CA GLU A 165 6.30 -59.35 -4.01
C GLU A 165 6.36 -60.23 -5.26
N THR A 166 6.57 -59.64 -6.44
CA THR A 166 6.71 -60.42 -7.69
C THR A 166 7.89 -61.39 -7.67
N GLN A 167 9.02 -61.00 -7.06
CA GLN A 167 10.17 -61.91 -6.89
C GLN A 167 9.84 -63.07 -5.96
N ARG A 168 9.10 -62.82 -4.87
CA ARG A 168 8.63 -63.86 -3.95
C ARG A 168 7.70 -64.84 -4.65
N ASP A 169 6.74 -64.35 -5.44
CA ASP A 169 5.80 -65.18 -6.19
C ASP A 169 6.53 -66.06 -7.23
N ALA A 170 7.49 -65.47 -7.96
CA ALA A 170 8.31 -66.22 -8.90
C ALA A 170 9.15 -67.30 -8.21
N ALA A 171 9.74 -66.99 -7.05
CA ALA A 171 10.49 -67.98 -6.26
C ALA A 171 9.59 -69.09 -5.71
N GLN A 172 8.35 -68.78 -5.32
CA GLN A 172 7.37 -69.77 -4.88
C GLN A 172 6.96 -70.68 -6.04
N ALA A 173 6.65 -70.13 -7.20
CA ALA A 173 6.34 -70.90 -8.41
C ALA A 173 7.49 -71.83 -8.80
N ALA A 174 8.74 -71.36 -8.74
CA ALA A 174 9.92 -72.18 -9.00
C ALA A 174 10.06 -73.36 -8.00
N ARG A 175 9.77 -73.11 -6.71
CA ARG A 175 9.76 -74.16 -5.69
C ARG A 175 8.66 -75.19 -5.92
N GLU A 176 7.47 -74.75 -6.31
CA GLU A 176 6.35 -75.64 -6.63
C GLU A 176 6.65 -76.49 -7.87
N ALA A 177 7.24 -75.91 -8.92
CA ALA A 177 7.69 -76.63 -10.11
C ALA A 177 8.74 -77.70 -9.75
N ALA A 178 9.77 -77.34 -8.96
CA ALA A 178 10.79 -78.30 -8.54
C ALA A 178 10.21 -79.43 -7.66
N ARG A 179 9.24 -79.11 -6.79
CA ARG A 179 8.51 -80.13 -6.00
C ARG A 179 7.69 -81.06 -6.89
N ALA A 180 7.01 -80.53 -7.89
CA ALA A 180 6.24 -81.32 -8.84
C ALA A 180 7.15 -82.25 -9.66
N GLU A 181 8.30 -81.75 -10.11
CA GLU A 181 9.32 -82.57 -10.79
C GLU A 181 9.83 -83.69 -9.88
N LEU A 182 10.23 -83.38 -8.64
CA LEU A 182 10.67 -84.39 -7.68
C LEU A 182 9.58 -85.43 -7.40
N ALA A 183 8.33 -85.00 -7.26
CA ALA A 183 7.18 -85.89 -7.08
C ALA A 183 6.99 -86.82 -8.29
N ALA A 184 7.14 -86.32 -9.52
CA ALA A 184 7.06 -87.12 -10.74
C ALA A 184 8.18 -88.17 -10.82
N TRP A 185 9.37 -87.89 -10.28
CA TRP A 185 10.48 -88.86 -10.23
C TRP A 185 10.29 -89.95 -9.16
N THR A 186 9.65 -89.61 -8.04
CA THR A 186 9.52 -90.46 -6.85
C THR A 186 8.21 -91.25 -6.80
N SER A 187 7.08 -90.68 -7.23
CA SER A 187 5.74 -91.30 -7.12
C SER A 187 5.38 -92.09 -8.38
N GLY A 188 5.97 -93.27 -8.54
CA GLY A 188 5.77 -94.12 -9.73
C GLY A 188 6.65 -93.75 -10.93
N GLY A 189 7.51 -92.74 -10.76
CA GLY A 189 8.56 -92.35 -11.69
C GLY A 189 9.73 -93.33 -11.78
N PRO A 190 10.80 -92.94 -12.47
CA PRO A 190 11.96 -93.81 -12.74
C PRO A 190 12.58 -94.40 -11.47
N ILE A 191 12.68 -93.62 -10.38
CA ILE A 191 13.30 -94.08 -9.13
C ILE A 191 12.44 -95.16 -8.47
N ALA A 192 11.14 -94.93 -8.34
CA ALA A 192 10.24 -95.94 -7.78
C ALA A 192 10.21 -97.22 -8.63
N ARG A 193 10.26 -97.10 -9.96
CA ARG A 193 10.34 -98.26 -10.86
C ARG A 193 11.66 -99.01 -10.69
N ALA A 194 12.79 -98.30 -10.62
CA ALA A 194 14.10 -98.90 -10.40
C ALA A 194 14.17 -99.61 -9.04
N TRP A 195 13.63 -99.00 -7.98
CA TRP A 195 13.57 -99.61 -6.66
C TRP A 195 12.71 -100.88 -6.63
N ARG A 196 11.51 -100.86 -7.22
CA ARG A 196 10.67 -102.08 -7.34
C ARG A 196 11.37 -103.19 -8.11
N ALA A 197 12.07 -102.85 -9.19
CA ALA A 197 12.83 -103.81 -9.98
C ALA A 197 14.00 -104.43 -9.19
N PHE A 198 14.64 -103.64 -8.31
CA PHE A 198 15.71 -104.11 -7.43
C PHE A 198 15.20 -105.05 -6.33
N VAL A 199 14.08 -104.71 -5.66
CA VAL A 199 13.52 -105.51 -4.56
C VAL A 199 12.91 -106.84 -5.02
N ASN A 200 12.41 -106.90 -6.26
CA ASN A 200 11.81 -108.12 -6.84
C ASN A 200 12.83 -109.10 -7.44
N ARG A 201 14.13 -108.84 -7.32
CA ARG A 201 15.21 -109.78 -7.69
C ARG A 201 15.67 -110.57 -6.48
#